data_AF-A0A1Q7W4S7-F1
#
_entry.id   AF-A0A1Q7W4S7-F1
#
_cell.length_a   1.000
_cell.length_b   1.000
_cell.length_c   1.000
_cell.angle_alpha   90.00
_cell.angle_beta   90.00
_cell.angle_gamma   90.00
#
_symmetry.space_group_name_H-M   'P 1'
#
loop_
_entity.id
_entity.type
_entity.pdbx_description
1 polymer ?
#
loop_
_entity_poly.entity_id
_entity_poly.type
_entity_poly.pdbx_seq_one_letter_code
_entity_poly.pdbx_strand_id
1 'polypeptide(L)'
;MYSPIEEVLLDPWYRGRVVVAGDAAHATAPHLTQGAAMAVEDAVVLARLLASGVPAAMVGSRFMALRRERCTFVQQTSRRILLAEMATDLDPVRQRLDRIRELPARTAAIDAVLGERAW
;
A
#
# COMPACT_ATOMS: atom_id res chain seq x y z
N MET A 1 8.76 -10.87 19.51
CA MET A 1 9.91 -10.39 18.72
C MET A 1 9.43 -9.17 17.95
N TYR A 2 9.95 -7.98 18.24
CA TYR A 2 9.64 -6.77 17.46
C TYR A 2 10.61 -6.74 16.29
N SER A 3 10.10 -6.81 15.06
CA SER A 3 10.91 -6.55 13.86
C SER A 3 10.65 -5.10 13.45
N PRO A 4 11.67 -4.24 13.37
CA PRO A 4 11.49 -2.89 12.84
C PRO A 4 10.95 -2.97 11.41
N ILE A 5 10.08 -2.01 11.05
CA ILE A 5 9.57 -1.87 9.69
C ILE A 5 10.67 -1.20 8.87
N GLU A 6 11.21 -1.93 7.91
CA GLU A 6 12.23 -1.45 6.98
C GLU A 6 11.61 -1.30 5.58
N GLU A 7 11.67 -0.09 5.01
CA GLU A 7 11.29 0.18 3.62
C GLU A 7 12.53 0.17 2.74
N VAL A 8 12.45 -0.45 1.56
CA VAL A 8 13.58 -0.47 0.60
C VAL A 8 13.32 0.56 -0.48
N LEU A 9 14.19 1.57 -0.54
CA LEU A 9 14.18 2.65 -1.54
C LEU A 9 15.42 2.51 -2.44
N LEU A 10 15.39 1.55 -3.36
CA LEU A 10 16.46 1.34 -4.33
C LEU A 10 16.20 2.14 -5.62
N ASP A 11 17.19 2.83 -6.16
CA ASP A 11 17.16 3.42 -7.51
C ASP A 11 18.58 3.48 -8.08
N PRO A 12 18.87 2.88 -9.27
CA PRO A 12 17.98 2.06 -10.10
C PRO A 12 17.84 0.60 -9.62
N TRP A 13 16.74 -0.06 -9.98
CA TRP A 13 16.49 -1.49 -9.69
C TRP A 13 17.27 -2.46 -10.57
N TYR A 14 18.28 -2.01 -11.29
CA TYR A 14 19.00 -2.82 -12.27
C TYR A 14 20.42 -2.31 -12.51
N ARG A 15 21.28 -3.21 -12.98
CA ARG A 15 22.62 -2.89 -13.47
C ARG A 15 23.04 -3.86 -14.57
N GLY A 16 23.23 -3.35 -15.78
CA GLY A 16 23.55 -4.19 -16.95
C GLY A 16 22.45 -5.22 -17.21
N ARG A 17 22.76 -6.51 -17.04
CA ARG A 17 21.82 -7.63 -17.24
C ARG A 17 21.20 -8.15 -15.94
N VAL A 18 21.44 -7.47 -14.82
CA VAL A 18 20.91 -7.83 -13.50
C VAL A 18 19.74 -6.92 -13.17
N VAL A 19 18.63 -7.50 -12.72
CA VAL A 19 17.42 -6.82 -12.26
C VAL A 19 17.09 -7.31 -10.86
N VAL A 20 16.71 -6.40 -9.98
CA VAL A 20 16.18 -6.68 -8.64
C VAL A 20 14.67 -6.44 -8.69
N ALA A 21 13.90 -7.32 -8.06
CA ALA A 21 12.44 -7.29 -8.05
C ALA A 21 11.89 -7.76 -6.69
N GLY A 22 10.60 -7.56 -6.46
CA GLY A 22 9.94 -7.85 -5.19
C GLY A 22 10.47 -6.97 -4.06
N ASP A 23 10.37 -7.48 -2.84
CA ASP A 23 10.79 -6.75 -1.63
C ASP A 23 12.26 -6.30 -1.69
N ALA A 24 13.13 -7.04 -2.40
CA ALA A 24 14.53 -6.66 -2.58
C ALA A 24 14.71 -5.33 -3.35
N ALA A 25 13.74 -4.93 -4.18
CA ALA A 25 13.76 -3.67 -4.90
C ALA A 25 12.89 -2.60 -4.24
N HIS A 26 11.76 -3.02 -3.66
CA HIS A 26 10.71 -2.08 -3.28
C HIS A 26 9.86 -2.53 -2.08
N ALA A 27 10.45 -3.18 -1.07
CA ALA A 27 9.76 -3.50 0.18
C ALA A 27 8.99 -2.28 0.75
N THR A 28 7.76 -2.52 1.18
CA THR A 28 6.84 -1.49 1.68
C THR A 28 6.41 -1.77 3.11
N ALA A 29 5.97 -0.75 3.84
CA ALA A 29 5.22 -0.97 5.07
C ALA A 29 4.00 -1.89 4.81
N PRO A 30 3.62 -2.78 5.76
CA PRO A 30 2.67 -3.86 5.51
C PRO A 30 1.19 -3.42 5.42
N HIS A 31 0.89 -2.13 5.50
CA HIS A 31 -0.48 -1.59 5.64
C HIS A 31 -1.41 -1.89 4.47
N LEU A 32 -0.92 -1.93 3.24
CA LEU A 32 -1.74 -2.26 2.07
C LEU A 32 -1.73 -3.75 1.72
N THR A 33 -0.92 -4.56 2.42
CA THR A 33 -0.75 -5.99 2.18
C THR A 33 -0.47 -6.34 0.70
N GLN A 34 0.31 -5.49 0.00
CA GLN A 34 0.53 -5.61 -1.45
C GLN A 34 1.84 -6.30 -1.84
N GLY A 35 2.76 -6.61 -0.91
CA GLY A 35 4.10 -7.13 -1.25
C GLY A 35 4.06 -8.36 -2.17
N ALA A 36 3.27 -9.37 -1.81
CA ALA A 36 3.12 -10.58 -2.64
C ALA A 36 2.49 -10.29 -4.02
N ALA A 37 1.47 -9.43 -4.07
CA ALA A 37 0.85 -9.03 -5.33
C ALA A 37 1.85 -8.28 -6.24
N MET A 38 2.63 -7.36 -5.69
CA MET A 38 3.67 -6.62 -6.41
C MET A 38 4.78 -7.55 -6.95
N ALA A 39 5.20 -8.55 -6.18
CA ALA A 39 6.17 -9.55 -6.61
C ALA A 39 5.63 -10.43 -7.75
N VAL A 40 4.35 -10.81 -7.72
CA VAL A 40 3.70 -11.55 -8.83
C VAL A 40 3.59 -10.69 -10.08
N GLU A 41 3.14 -9.44 -9.93
CA GLU A 41 3.16 -8.47 -11.03
C GLU A 41 4.58 -8.34 -11.62
N ASP A 42 5.64 -8.36 -10.79
CA ASP A 42 7.03 -8.21 -11.24
C ASP A 42 7.45 -9.37 -12.11
N ALA A 43 7.15 -10.58 -11.66
CA ALA A 43 7.42 -11.79 -12.40
C ALA A 43 6.73 -11.77 -13.78
N VAL A 44 5.46 -11.34 -13.84
CA VAL A 44 4.70 -11.24 -15.10
C VAL A 44 5.32 -10.22 -16.05
N VAL A 45 5.65 -9.02 -15.56
CA VAL A 45 6.24 -7.97 -16.42
C VAL A 45 7.63 -8.39 -16.90
N LEU A 46 8.46 -8.94 -16.02
CA LEU A 46 9.80 -9.40 -16.38
C LEU A 46 9.75 -10.54 -17.41
N ALA A 47 8.86 -11.52 -17.22
CA ALA A 47 8.66 -12.61 -18.17
C ALA A 47 8.25 -12.11 -19.56
N ARG A 48 7.33 -11.14 -19.62
CA ARG A 48 6.90 -10.52 -20.88
C ARG A 48 8.04 -9.77 -21.58
N LEU A 49 8.83 -9.01 -20.82
CA LEU A 49 9.98 -8.30 -21.38
C LEU A 49 11.02 -9.28 -21.94
N LEU A 50 11.35 -10.34 -21.20
CA LEU A 50 12.27 -11.37 -21.66
C LEU A 50 11.78 -12.09 -22.91
N ALA A 51 10.47 -12.34 -23.02
CA ALA A 51 9.86 -12.96 -24.20
C ALA A 51 9.76 -12.02 -25.42
N SER A 52 9.78 -10.71 -25.22
CA SER A 52 9.57 -9.72 -26.30
C SER A 52 10.79 -9.45 -27.19
N GLY A 53 11.92 -10.14 -26.97
CA GLY A 53 13.13 -10.01 -27.80
C GLY A 53 13.91 -8.71 -27.61
N VAL A 54 13.58 -7.89 -26.62
CA VAL A 54 14.40 -6.71 -26.28
C VAL A 54 15.80 -7.15 -25.83
N PRO A 55 16.85 -6.39 -26.18
CA PRO A 55 18.20 -6.68 -25.72
C PRO A 55 18.23 -6.77 -24.19
N ALA A 56 18.86 -7.82 -23.65
CA ALA A 56 18.88 -8.07 -22.21
C ALA A 56 19.40 -6.88 -21.38
N ALA A 57 20.32 -6.08 -21.93
CA ALA A 57 20.84 -4.88 -21.29
C ALA A 57 19.78 -3.75 -21.14
N MET A 58 18.68 -3.80 -21.89
CA MET A 58 17.56 -2.86 -21.83
C MET A 58 16.39 -3.37 -20.98
N VAL A 59 16.40 -4.65 -20.58
CA VAL A 59 15.28 -5.24 -19.83
C VAL A 59 15.11 -4.52 -18.50
N GLY A 60 16.20 -4.26 -17.78
CA GLY A 60 16.16 -3.58 -16.48
C GLY A 60 15.54 -2.18 -16.53
N SER A 61 15.94 -1.36 -17.51
CA SER A 61 15.39 0.00 -17.65
C SER A 61 13.91 -0.01 -18.03
N ARG A 62 13.49 -0.92 -18.92
CA ARG A 62 12.08 -1.08 -19.30
C ARG A 62 11.23 -1.63 -18.16
N PHE A 63 11.75 -2.61 -17.42
CA PHE A 63 11.09 -3.17 -16.24
C PHE A 63 10.84 -2.08 -15.21
N MET A 64 11.87 -1.31 -14.86
CA MET A 64 11.74 -0.21 -13.91
C MET A 64 10.74 0.84 -14.38
N ALA A 65 10.79 1.26 -15.65
CA ALA A 65 9.86 2.25 -16.19
C ALA A 65 8.39 1.82 -16.09
N LEU A 66 8.09 0.54 -16.35
CA LEU A 66 6.73 0.01 -16.29
C LEU A 66 6.21 -0.16 -14.85
N ARG A 67 7.10 -0.35 -13.87
CA ARG A 67 6.72 -0.70 -12.49
C ARG A 67 6.90 0.42 -11.48
N ARG A 68 7.69 1.45 -11.79
CA ARG A 68 7.97 2.58 -10.90
C ARG A 68 6.71 3.21 -10.34
N GLU A 69 5.76 3.60 -11.18
CA GLU A 69 4.53 4.27 -10.73
C GLU A 69 3.74 3.40 -9.73
N ARG A 70 3.52 2.13 -10.08
CA ARG A 70 2.79 1.17 -9.26
C ARG A 70 3.45 0.94 -7.90
N CYS A 71 4.76 0.72 -7.86
CA CYS A 71 5.48 0.43 -6.61
C CYS A 71 5.57 1.68 -5.73
N THR A 72 5.85 2.85 -6.33
CA THR A 72 5.89 4.13 -5.63
C THR A 72 4.54 4.46 -4.98
N PHE A 73 3.42 4.22 -5.68
CA PHE A 73 2.09 4.43 -5.11
C PHE A 73 1.86 3.61 -3.84
N VAL A 74 2.23 2.32 -3.84
CA VAL A 74 2.06 1.44 -2.68
C VAL A 74 2.97 1.86 -1.54
N GLN A 75 4.25 2.13 -1.82
CA GLN A 75 5.20 2.59 -0.81
C GLN A 75 4.73 3.88 -0.14
N GLN A 76 4.40 4.91 -0.94
CA GLN A 76 3.98 6.21 -0.42
C GLN A 76 2.68 6.11 0.38
N THR A 77 1.70 5.33 -0.11
CA THR A 77 0.43 5.17 0.60
C THR A 77 0.61 4.42 1.91
N SER A 78 1.37 3.33 1.91
CA SER A 78 1.63 2.54 3.12
C SER A 78 2.43 3.36 4.14
N ARG A 79 3.47 4.07 3.70
CA ARG A 79 4.25 4.99 4.53
C ARG A 79 3.40 6.07 5.16
N ARG A 80 2.46 6.65 4.40
CA ARG A 80 1.56 7.68 4.91
C ARG A 80 0.65 7.15 6.02
N ILE A 81 0.17 5.91 5.91
CA ILE A 81 -0.63 5.26 6.97
C ILE A 81 0.24 5.03 8.20
N LEU A 82 1.44 4.43 8.02
CA LEU A 82 2.39 4.22 9.10
C LEU A 82 2.70 5.51 9.88
N LEU A 83 3.02 6.59 9.17
CA LEU A 83 3.33 7.88 9.79
C LEU A 83 2.13 8.49 10.52
N ALA A 84 0.92 8.30 10.00
CA ALA A 84 -0.31 8.76 10.66
C ALA A 84 -0.60 7.95 11.95
N GLU A 85 -0.29 6.66 11.99
CA GLU A 85 -0.41 5.82 13.19
C GLU A 85 0.67 6.15 14.23
N MET A 86 1.87 6.49 13.79
CA MET A 86 2.99 6.88 14.67
C MET A 86 2.85 8.30 15.22
N ALA A 87 2.13 9.18 14.51
CA ALA A 87 1.80 10.50 15.01
C ALA A 87 0.94 10.34 16.27
N THR A 88 1.55 10.58 17.43
CA THR A 88 0.92 10.46 18.76
C THR A 88 -0.03 11.63 19.00
N ASP A 89 -1.04 11.77 18.15
CA ASP A 89 -2.10 12.74 18.32
C ASP A 89 -3.39 11.99 18.68
N LEU A 90 -3.87 12.23 19.90
CA LEU A 90 -5.13 11.67 20.38
C LEU A 90 -6.33 12.49 19.92
N ASP A 91 -6.14 13.66 19.32
CA ASP A 91 -7.23 14.52 18.89
C ASP A 91 -8.09 13.91 17.78
N PRO A 92 -7.57 13.19 16.77
CA PRO A 92 -8.39 12.44 15.83
C PRO A 92 -9.25 11.35 16.50
N VAL A 93 -8.70 10.68 17.53
CA VAL A 93 -9.42 9.69 18.33
C VAL A 93 -10.50 10.37 19.18
N ARG A 94 -10.17 11.48 19.84
CA ARG A 94 -11.14 12.30 20.60
C ARG A 94 -12.26 12.79 19.71
N GLN A 95 -11.96 13.39 18.56
CA GLN A 95 -12.96 13.85 17.59
C GLN A 95 -13.83 12.70 17.05
N ARG A 96 -13.29 11.49 16.91
CA ARG A 96 -14.09 10.32 16.51
C ARG A 96 -14.96 9.82 17.66
N LEU A 97 -14.45 9.80 18.89
CA LEU A 97 -15.22 9.46 20.09
C LEU A 97 -16.33 10.47 20.36
N ASP A 98 -16.08 11.77 20.19
CA ASP A 98 -17.08 12.83 20.33
C ASP A 98 -18.19 12.66 19.29
N ARG A 99 -17.85 12.37 18.03
CA ARG A 99 -18.85 12.00 17.01
C ARG A 99 -19.64 10.75 17.38
N ILE A 100 -19.01 9.73 17.97
CA ILE A 100 -19.71 8.52 18.42
C ILE A 100 -20.65 8.82 19.59
N ARG A 101 -20.26 9.69 20.51
CA ARG A 101 -21.11 10.16 21.61
C ARG A 101 -22.32 10.97 21.11
N GLU A 102 -22.19 11.64 19.97
CA GLU A 102 -23.29 12.31 19.28
C GLU A 102 -24.15 11.37 18.41
N LEU A 103 -23.70 10.14 18.11
CA LEU A 103 -24.46 9.19 17.28
C LEU A 103 -25.86 8.87 17.84
N PRO A 104 -26.07 8.65 19.14
CA PRO A 104 -27.41 8.40 19.69
C PRO A 104 -28.42 9.50 19.36
N ALA A 105 -27.98 10.77 19.30
CA ALA A 105 -28.84 11.89 18.90
C ALA A 105 -29.14 11.89 17.39
N ARG A 106 -28.27 11.29 16.57
CA ARG A 106 -28.43 11.20 15.11
C ARG A 106 -29.17 9.94 14.66
N THR A 107 -29.05 8.83 15.40
CA THR A 107 -29.78 7.59 15.15
C THR A 107 -31.17 7.59 15.77
N ALA A 108 -31.50 8.54 16.65
CA ALA A 108 -32.85 8.71 17.20
C ALA A 108 -33.95 8.73 16.13
N ALA A 109 -33.68 9.28 14.93
CA ALA A 109 -34.60 9.25 13.80
C ALA A 109 -34.75 7.85 13.17
N ILE A 110 -33.67 7.04 13.16
CA ILE A 110 -33.68 5.66 12.67
C ILE A 110 -34.38 4.75 13.69
N ASP A 111 -34.10 4.92 14.98
CA ASP A 111 -34.73 4.17 16.07
C ASP A 111 -36.24 4.47 16.16
N ALA A 112 -36.66 5.71 15.88
CA ALA A 112 -38.09 6.06 15.76
C ALA A 112 -38.78 5.32 14.59
N VAL A 113 -38.12 5.22 13.43
CA VAL A 113 -38.64 4.48 12.25
C VAL A 113 -38.69 2.97 12.50
N LEU A 114 -37.73 2.41 13.24
CA LEU A 114 -37.67 0.98 13.55
C LEU A 114 -38.57 0.59 14.75
N GLY A 115 -38.81 1.52 15.68
CA GLY A 115 -39.65 1.32 16.87
C GLY A 115 -41.16 1.34 16.61
N GLU A 116 -41.62 1.91 15.51
CA GLU A 116 -43.05 1.95 15.13
C GLU A 116 -43.57 0.63 14.52
N ARG A 117 -42.70 -0.34 14.24
CA ARG A 117 -43.09 -1.68 13.78
C ARG A 117 -42.86 -2.71 14.88
N ALA A 118 -43.62 -2.58 15.96
CA ALA A 118 -43.87 -3.69 16.86
C ALA A 118 -44.87 -4.64 16.18
N TRP A 119 -44.42 -5.86 15.88
CA TRP A 119 -45.28 -7.04 15.76
C TRP A 119 -46.01 -7.30 17.08
#